data_AF-A0A4Y3K7E2-F1
#
_entry.id   AF-A0A4Y3K7E2-F1
#
_cell.length_a   1.000
_cell.length_b   1.000
_cell.length_c   1.000
_cell.angle_alpha   90.00
_cell.angle_beta   90.00
_cell.angle_gamma   90.00
#
_symmetry.space_group_name_H-M   'P 1'
#
loop_
_entity.id
_entity.type
_entity.pdbx_description
1 polymer ?
#
loop_
_entity_poly.entity_id
_entity_poly.type
_entity_poly.pdbx_seq_one_letter_code
_entity_poly.pdbx_strand_id
1 'polypeptide(L)'
;MLLRVTKGDETWEIDPDRLLFAEARAIESATGRTFGEVLEQMGKGSATSTQALCWVAAKRHHPELKFTDLDGWDFGDLDMDIVEDETDAADAADPTPATDEPVA
;
A
#
# COMPACT_ATOMS: atom_id res chain seq x y z
N MET A 1 -6.73 -1.65 1.92
CA MET A 1 -6.52 -0.30 2.52
C MET A 1 -5.33 0.30 1.79
N LEU A 2 -5.44 1.40 1.06
CA LEU A 2 -4.30 1.89 0.28
C LEU A 2 -3.46 2.87 1.12
N LEU A 3 -2.17 2.61 1.28
CA LEU A 3 -1.23 3.50 1.96
C LEU A 3 -0.36 4.18 0.91
N ARG A 4 -0.37 5.51 0.90
CA ARG A 4 0.51 6.34 0.10
C ARG A 4 1.65 6.84 0.97
N VAL A 5 2.88 6.62 0.52
CA VAL A 5 4.12 7.05 1.16
C VAL A 5 4.80 8.07 0.26
N THR A 6 4.99 9.29 0.75
CA THR A 6 5.71 10.34 0.02
C THR A 6 7.01 10.68 0.73
N LYS A 7 8.08 10.80 -0.06
CA LYS A 7 9.39 11.28 0.38
C LYS A 7 9.97 12.21 -0.68
N GLY A 8 10.07 13.49 -0.35
CA GLY A 8 10.53 14.50 -1.30
C GLY A 8 9.63 14.54 -2.54
N ASP A 9 10.22 14.30 -3.72
CA ASP A 9 9.49 14.27 -5.00
C ASP A 9 8.98 12.87 -5.39
N GLU A 10 9.27 11.84 -4.58
CA GLU A 10 8.86 10.47 -4.84
C GLU A 10 7.64 10.08 -4.00
N THR A 11 6.65 9.47 -4.65
CA THR A 11 5.45 8.93 -4.00
C THR A 11 5.26 7.49 -4.43
N TRP A 12 5.01 6.61 -3.46
CA TRP A 12 4.76 5.19 -3.66
C TRP A 12 3.47 4.78 -2.98
N GLU A 13 2.75 3.84 -3.59
CA GLU A 13 1.51 3.30 -3.04
C GLU A 13 1.67 1.82 -2.71
N ILE A 14 1.16 1.43 -1.56
CA ILE A 14 1.17 0.04 -1.12
C ILE A 14 -0.17 -0.30 -0.48
N ASP A 15 -0.71 -1.46 -0.87
CA ASP A 15 -1.87 -2.04 -0.21
C ASP A 15 -1.37 -3.17 0.71
N PRO A 16 -1.38 -2.97 2.05
CA PRO A 16 -0.94 -3.98 2.99
C PRO A 16 -1.76 -5.27 2.91
N ASP A 17 -2.99 -5.21 2.40
CA ASP A 17 -3.86 -6.38 2.19
C ASP A 17 -3.45 -7.19 0.94
N ARG A 18 -2.60 -6.63 0.07
CA ARG A 18 -2.12 -7.24 -1.19
C ARG A 18 -0.60 -7.34 -1.26
N LEU A 19 0.06 -7.52 -0.13
CA LEU A 19 1.49 -7.81 -0.09
C LEU A 19 1.81 -9.21 -0.65
N LEU A 20 2.93 -9.30 -1.36
CA LEU A 20 3.51 -10.59 -1.71
C LEU A 20 4.07 -11.25 -0.44
N PHE A 21 4.03 -12.59 -0.37
CA PHE A 21 4.63 -13.32 0.75
C PHE A 21 6.11 -13.00 0.99
N ALA A 22 6.85 -12.67 -0.08
CA ALA A 22 8.25 -12.26 0.03
C ALA A 22 8.39 -10.92 0.77
N GLU A 23 7.45 -10.00 0.56
CA GLU A 23 7.45 -8.68 1.19
C GLU A 23 7.03 -8.77 2.66
N ALA A 24 5.96 -9.53 2.95
CA ALA A 24 5.55 -9.78 4.32
C ALA A 24 6.70 -10.42 5.14
N ARG A 25 7.35 -11.46 4.61
CA ARG A 25 8.51 -12.08 5.30
C ARG A 25 9.70 -11.13 5.43
N ALA A 26 9.91 -10.24 4.47
CA ALA A 26 10.97 -9.25 4.55
C ALA A 26 10.73 -8.28 5.71
N ILE A 27 9.48 -7.82 5.88
CA ILE A 27 9.06 -6.99 7.03
C ILE A 27 9.30 -7.74 8.34
N GLU A 28 8.87 -9.00 8.43
CA GLU A 28 9.04 -9.79 9.65
C GLU A 28 10.52 -10.00 9.99
N SER A 29 11.34 -10.28 8.97
CA SER A 29 12.78 -10.44 9.14
C SER A 29 13.48 -9.14 9.58
N ALA A 30 13.01 -7.98 9.13
CA ALA A 30 13.60 -6.69 9.48
C ALA A 30 13.20 -6.22 10.89
N THR A 31 11.97 -6.51 11.30
CA THR A 31 11.39 -6.02 12.56
C THR A 31 11.48 -7.03 13.71
N GLY A 32 11.65 -8.32 13.40
CA GLY A 32 11.56 -9.42 14.37
C GLY A 32 10.15 -9.67 14.90
N ARG A 33 9.13 -9.14 14.22
CA ARG A 33 7.71 -9.24 14.60
C ARG A 33 6.91 -9.85 13.45
N THR A 34 5.76 -10.43 13.75
CA THR A 34 4.83 -10.86 12.70
C THR A 34 4.28 -9.66 11.93
N PHE A 35 3.88 -9.86 10.68
CA PHE A 35 3.35 -8.77 9.86
C PHE A 35 2.12 -8.10 10.50
N GLY A 36 1.24 -8.88 11.13
CA GLY A 36 0.08 -8.35 11.85
C GLY A 36 0.47 -7.44 13.02
N GLU A 37 1.49 -7.81 13.80
CA GLU A 37 2.01 -6.97 14.88
C GLU A 37 2.63 -5.67 14.34
N VAL A 38 3.27 -5.70 13.17
CA VAL A 38 3.82 -4.50 12.54
C VAL A 38 2.72 -3.51 12.18
N LEU A 39 1.62 -3.97 11.59
CA LEU A 39 0.48 -3.09 11.28
C LEU A 39 -0.13 -2.46 12.54
N GLU A 40 -0.33 -3.27 13.59
CA GLU A 40 -0.84 -2.78 14.87
C GLU A 40 0.08 -1.73 15.49
N GLN A 41 1.39 -1.97 15.46
CA GLN A 41 2.39 -1.10 16.09
C GLN A 41 2.65 0.16 15.29
N MET A 42 2.54 0.10 13.96
CA MET A 42 2.51 1.28 13.12
C MET A 42 1.37 2.21 13.54
N GLY A 43 0.16 1.67 13.74
CA GLY A 43 -0.99 2.45 14.23
C GLY A 43 -0.77 3.05 15.64
N LYS A 44 0.19 2.54 16.40
CA LYS A 44 0.62 3.07 17.70
C LYS A 44 1.84 4.02 17.62
N GLY A 45 2.29 4.37 16.41
CA GLY A 45 3.41 5.28 16.19
C GLY A 45 4.79 4.62 16.32
N SER A 46 4.91 3.30 16.11
CA SER A 46 6.20 2.63 16.10
C SER A 46 7.02 3.03 14.87
N ALA A 47 8.10 3.78 15.08
CA ALA A 47 9.00 4.21 14.02
C ALA A 47 9.57 3.04 13.21
N THR A 48 9.98 1.94 13.85
CA THR A 48 10.49 0.75 13.16
C THR A 48 9.42 0.07 12.31
N SER A 49 8.16 0.08 12.76
CA SER A 49 7.05 -0.52 12.00
C SER A 49 6.68 0.34 10.79
N THR A 50 6.64 1.66 10.98
CA THR A 50 6.53 2.65 9.90
C THR A 50 7.64 2.50 8.87
N GLN A 51 8.89 2.46 9.31
CA GLN A 51 10.07 2.27 8.46
C GLN A 51 9.95 0.99 7.62
N ALA A 52 9.45 -0.10 8.19
CA ALA A 52 9.33 -1.37 7.48
C ALA A 52 8.33 -1.31 6.32
N LEU A 53 7.19 -0.63 6.50
CA LEU A 53 6.24 -0.43 5.41
C LEU A 53 6.75 0.55 4.35
N CYS A 54 7.35 1.67 4.76
CA CYS A 54 7.98 2.60 3.82
C CYS A 54 9.07 1.91 2.99
N TRP A 55 9.88 1.06 3.62
CA TRP A 55 10.92 0.31 2.95
C TRP A 55 10.35 -0.60 1.87
N VAL A 56 9.32 -1.39 2.16
CA VAL A 56 8.72 -2.28 1.16
C VAL A 56 8.05 -1.49 0.03
N ALA A 57 7.37 -0.38 0.33
CA ALA A 57 6.76 0.49 -0.68
C ALA A 57 7.82 1.02 -1.67
N ALA A 58 8.91 1.59 -1.14
CA ALA A 58 10.01 2.12 -1.97
C ALA A 58 10.77 1.01 -2.70
N LYS A 59 10.95 -0.16 -2.07
CA LYS A 59 11.72 -1.28 -2.63
C LYS A 59 11.09 -1.89 -3.90
N ARG A 60 9.79 -1.71 -4.13
CA ARG A 60 9.14 -2.10 -5.40
C ARG A 60 9.70 -1.34 -6.60
N HIS A 61 10.14 -0.11 -6.38
CA HIS A 61 10.74 0.77 -7.41
C HIS A 61 12.27 0.76 -7.36
N HIS A 62 12.83 0.49 -6.18
CA HIS A 62 14.28 0.45 -5.91
C HIS A 62 14.68 -0.91 -5.30
N PRO A 63 14.79 -2.00 -6.09
CA PRO A 63 14.97 -3.36 -5.58
C PRO A 63 16.22 -3.57 -4.72
N GLU A 64 17.27 -2.78 -4.94
CA GLU A 64 18.52 -2.79 -4.19
C GLU A 64 18.41 -2.15 -2.80
N LEU A 65 17.33 -1.42 -2.51
CA LEU A 65 17.12 -0.70 -1.25
C LEU A 65 17.08 -1.67 -0.07
N LYS A 66 17.95 -1.43 0.91
CA LYS A 66 18.01 -2.18 2.16
C LYS A 66 17.22 -1.46 3.24
N PHE A 67 16.76 -2.22 4.23
CA PHE A 67 15.97 -1.66 5.33
C PHE A 67 16.72 -0.55 6.08
N THR A 68 18.02 -0.76 6.35
CA THR A 68 18.90 0.20 7.03
C THR A 68 19.22 1.45 6.21
N ASP A 69 18.97 1.45 4.90
CA ASP A 69 19.19 2.65 4.06
C ASP A 69 18.17 3.75 4.41
N LEU A 70 17.09 3.41 5.13
CA LEU A 70 16.11 4.36 5.66
C LEU A 70 16.54 4.98 7.00
N ASP A 71 17.57 4.47 7.69
CA ASP A 71 17.98 4.99 9.01
C ASP A 71 18.43 6.46 8.95
N GLY A 72 18.91 6.91 7.79
CA GLY A 72 19.30 8.30 7.55
C GLY A 72 18.18 9.20 7.02
N TRP A 73 16.96 8.68 6.87
CA TRP A 73 15.82 9.48 6.44
C TRP A 73 15.27 10.26 7.62
N ASP A 74 14.92 11.53 7.41
CA ASP A 74 14.19 12.28 8.43
C ASP A 74 12.77 11.71 8.51
N PHE A 75 12.36 11.34 9.73
CA PHE A 75 11.02 10.83 9.98
C PHE A 75 9.95 11.89 9.71
N GLY A 76 10.27 13.18 9.89
CA GLY A 76 9.37 14.29 9.61
C GLY A 76 9.16 14.59 8.12
N ASP A 77 10.05 14.10 7.26
CA ASP A 77 9.95 14.25 5.80
C ASP A 77 9.12 13.14 5.13
N LEU A 78 8.71 12.13 5.92
CA LEU A 78 7.86 11.05 5.47
C LEU A 78 6.39 11.41 5.68
N ASP A 79 5.67 11.54 4.57
CA ASP A 79 4.22 11.70 4.60
C ASP A 79 3.54 10.36 4.29
N MET A 80 2.60 9.97 5.15
CA MET A 80 1.91 8.69 5.05
C MET A 80 0.41 8.89 5.17
N ASP A 81 -0.27 8.73 4.05
CA ASP A 81 -1.71 8.89 3.96
C ASP A 81 -2.39 7.56 3.70
N ILE A 82 -3.49 7.31 4.40
CA ILE A 82 -4.42 6.25 4.03
C ILE A 82 -5.33 6.84 2.95
N VAL A 83 -5.21 6.32 1.74
CA VAL A 83 -6.08 6.64 0.62
C VAL A 83 -7.26 5.67 0.66
N GLU A 84 -8.47 6.22 0.72
CA GLU A 84 -9.69 5.45 0.52
C GLU A 84 -9.78 5.05 -0.96
N ASP A 85 -9.79 3.75 -1.22
CA ASP A 85 -9.89 3.19 -2.55
C ASP A 85 -11.32 3.43 -3.06
N GLU A 86 -11.53 4.44 -3.93
CA GLU A 86 -12.82 4.71 -4.60
C GLU A 86 -13.15 3.66 -5.69
N THR A 87 -13.00 2.37 -5.39
CA THR A 87 -13.30 1.28 -6.32
C THR A 87 -14.50 0.47 -5.86
N ASP A 88 -15.67 1.11 -5.90
CA ASP A 88 -16.97 0.43 -5.93
C ASP A 88 -17.85 1.02 -7.05
N ALA A 89 -17.29 1.05 -8.27
CA ALA A 89 -17.99 1.46 -9.48
C ALA A 89 -17.68 0.50 -10.64
N ALA A 90 -18.01 -0.78 -10.49
CA ALA A 90 -18.03 -1.72 -11.62
C ALA A 90 -18.92 -2.96 -11.34
N ASP A 91 -20.24 -2.79 -11.31
CA ASP A 91 -21.25 -3.83 -11.59
C ASP A 91 -22.61 -3.10 -11.77
N ALA A 92 -23.44 -3.23 -12.81
CA ALA A 92 -23.52 -4.15 -13.92
C ALA A 92 -24.40 -3.54 -15.06
N ALA A 93 -24.17 -4.06 -16.26
CA ALA A 93 -25.11 -4.22 -17.38
C ALA A 93 -25.66 -2.97 -18.08
N ASP A 94 -25.10 -2.72 -19.26
CA ASP A 94 -25.76 -2.08 -20.41
C ASP A 94 -26.96 -2.96 -20.85
N PRO A 95 -28.22 -2.55 -20.67
CA PRO A 95 -29.33 -3.24 -21.33
C PRO A 95 -29.45 -2.66 -22.74
N THR A 96 -28.96 -3.41 -23.72
CA THR A 96 -29.29 -3.18 -25.12
C THR A 96 -30.81 -3.15 -25.27
N PRO A 97 -31.45 -2.06 -25.76
CA PRO A 97 -32.88 -2.05 -25.97
C PRO A 97 -33.21 -2.93 -27.18
N ALA A 98 -33.95 -4.01 -26.96
CA ALA A 98 -34.56 -4.78 -28.02
C ALA A 98 -35.63 -3.90 -28.70
N THR A 99 -35.40 -3.57 -29.97
CA THR A 99 -36.42 -2.98 -30.86
C THR A 99 -37.52 -4.02 -31.08
N ASP A 100 -38.70 -3.77 -30.51
CA ASP A 100 -39.95 -4.44 -30.90
C ASP A 100 -40.75 -3.43 -31.73
N GLU A 101 -40.74 -3.60 -33.06
CA GLU A 101 -41.65 -2.89 -33.95
C GLU A 101 -42.99 -3.64 -33.98
N PRO A 102 -44.13 -2.98 -33.72
CA PRO A 102 -45.44 -3.58 -33.89
C PRO A 102 -45.86 -3.50 -35.36
N VAL A 103 -46.02 -4.64 -36.02
CA VAL A 103 -46.78 -4.72 -37.28
C VAL A 103 -48.19 -5.22 -36.99
N ALA A 104 -49.13 -4.32 -37.27
CA ALA A 104 -50.57 -4.54 -37.36
C ALA A 104 -50.98 -5.18 -38.71
#